data_AF-A0A813IP74-F1
#
_entry.id   AF-A0A813IP74-F1
#
_cell.length_a   1.000
_cell.length_b   1.000
_cell.length_c   1.000
_cell.angle_alpha   90.00
_cell.angle_beta   90.00
_cell.angle_gamma   90.00
#
_symmetry.space_group_name_H-M   'P 1'
#
loop_
_entity.id
_entity.type
_entity.pdbx_description
1 polymer ?
#
loop_
_entity_poly.entity_id
_entity_poly.type
_entity_poly.pdbx_seq_one_letter_code
_entity_poly.pdbx_strand_id
1 'polypeptide(L)'
;MCVSTVLDFLLERFRFFAARMAPGQLEPAAGQNAGKGAGKGAGKELEAAAGYCAGQVPIAAMMPTPKIPRQDGDASAIAFLDFNDEIQAQVLSFLPGWVSAQAQAALPSWRSILSCDSWWRTRCLRDFKAHLLPRTPAGVGAATWHAKYRQLNAAKKARTGTWCHRSRRHGLGDRVAQPQMFVGREGQKLFNYGGWSGRGPQNDLHWVPIDTLRSCAARSPLASAASGSGTTAEPWKFVRAEEHGTPAFHGGVQALTPLWFGSADTPSLKHIAATSAALAASCAAAGDKAVVSSGSEGFGSCLLFAFGGGQGSYRNEHNSWAVGVLHEGQGSDPAKVLWGRPKPARTEGADDDEEFYQPGARAAHSATYVPARLAGGLFPEGCVVVYCGHRQHVREELGSIDVLSLHDWRWQPIDHGQEAPEPRHGHSTTLLEVDGKGYLIVVGGGTGNILENFGVQDFYDAAVLEIATWNWLGKFRLDLEPGAAGPGRHHTACSGLLGQIFLFGGGQRPGGQVLLLDGEGLVRQALAGTSRRVALREVSSQISGSEREGGPAPALPTGRKMHGAACLLPWAPMLVVYGGWERGPHFDDLWVYAMGGDAEDLEGFECLLRSQGGQLPAQNE
;
A
#
# COMPACT_ATOMS: atom_id res chain seq x y z
N MET A 1 -17.93 -25.32 -14.27
CA MET A 1 -17.32 -24.18 -15.00
C MET A 1 -17.28 -23.00 -14.03
N CYS A 2 -16.11 -22.41 -13.76
CA CYS A 2 -16.01 -21.31 -12.80
C CYS A 2 -16.65 -20.04 -13.40
N VAL A 3 -17.50 -19.35 -12.63
CA VAL A 3 -18.27 -18.17 -13.06
C VAL A 3 -17.36 -17.05 -13.61
N SER A 4 -16.12 -16.92 -13.12
CA SER A 4 -15.17 -15.94 -13.65
C SER A 4 -14.69 -16.28 -15.07
N THR A 5 -14.52 -17.57 -15.39
CA THR A 5 -14.07 -18.04 -16.70
C THR A 5 -15.13 -17.76 -17.79
N VAL A 6 -16.41 -17.84 -17.43
CA VAL A 6 -17.52 -17.50 -18.33
C VAL A 6 -17.57 -15.98 -18.57
N LEU A 7 -17.32 -15.17 -17.55
CA LEU A 7 -17.30 -13.71 -17.65
C LEU A 7 -16.12 -13.18 -18.47
N ASP A 8 -14.91 -13.71 -18.25
CA ASP A 8 -13.72 -13.34 -19.03
C ASP A 8 -13.90 -13.75 -20.50
N PHE A 9 -14.48 -14.93 -20.76
CA PHE A 9 -14.82 -15.39 -22.12
C PHE A 9 -15.86 -14.50 -22.81
N LEU A 10 -16.92 -14.10 -22.11
CA LEU A 10 -17.97 -13.24 -22.67
C LEU A 10 -17.44 -11.81 -22.94
N LEU A 11 -16.63 -11.25 -22.05
CA LEU A 11 -16.02 -9.93 -22.23
C LEU A 11 -14.99 -9.90 -23.37
N GLU A 12 -14.20 -10.96 -23.52
CA GLU A 12 -13.22 -11.09 -24.61
C GLU A 12 -13.93 -11.24 -25.97
N ARG A 13 -15.03 -12.01 -26.03
CA ARG A 13 -15.87 -12.13 -27.24
C ARG A 13 -16.60 -10.83 -27.57
N PHE A 14 -17.07 -10.09 -26.58
CA PHE A 14 -17.71 -8.80 -26.80
C PHE A 14 -16.74 -7.76 -27.36
N ARG A 15 -15.50 -7.68 -26.83
CA ARG A 15 -14.43 -6.82 -27.37
C ARG A 15 -14.06 -7.18 -28.80
N PHE A 16 -13.98 -8.48 -29.11
CA PHE A 16 -13.75 -8.97 -30.47
C PHE A 16 -14.87 -8.56 -31.45
N PHE A 17 -16.13 -8.55 -30.98
CA PHE A 17 -17.28 -8.17 -31.81
C PHE A 17 -17.39 -6.66 -32.01
N ALA A 18 -17.15 -5.86 -30.97
CA ALA A 18 -17.14 -4.40 -31.04
C ALA A 18 -16.08 -3.87 -32.03
N ALA A 19 -14.91 -4.49 -32.08
CA ALA A 19 -13.85 -4.15 -33.04
C ALA A 19 -14.23 -4.43 -34.51
N ARG A 20 -15.24 -5.29 -34.75
CA ARG A 20 -15.73 -5.65 -36.09
C ARG A 20 -16.89 -4.79 -36.59
N MET A 21 -17.54 -4.06 -35.69
CA MET A 21 -18.72 -3.23 -35.98
C MET A 21 -18.37 -1.75 -36.23
N ALA A 22 -17.08 -1.38 -36.22
CA ALA A 22 -16.64 -0.04 -36.61
C ALA A 22 -16.86 0.16 -38.13
N PRO A 23 -17.68 1.13 -38.58
CA PRO A 23 -17.95 1.36 -40.00
C PRO A 23 -16.69 1.87 -40.73
N GLY A 24 -16.34 1.25 -41.85
CA GLY A 24 -15.12 1.53 -42.60
C GLY A 24 -15.12 2.83 -43.41
N GLN A 25 -13.93 3.41 -43.59
CA GLN A 25 -13.61 4.24 -44.76
C GLN A 25 -12.97 3.33 -45.83
N LEU A 26 -13.74 3.05 -46.88
CA LEU A 26 -13.26 2.50 -48.14
C LEU A 26 -13.50 3.56 -49.21
N GLU A 27 -12.43 4.23 -49.64
CA GLU A 27 -12.44 5.07 -50.84
C GLU A 27 -12.34 4.19 -52.11
N PRO A 28 -13.05 4.54 -53.21
CA PRO A 28 -12.99 3.79 -54.45
C PRO A 28 -11.81 4.27 -55.33
N ALA A 29 -10.96 3.33 -55.75
CA ALA A 29 -9.93 3.60 -56.75
C ALA A 29 -10.56 3.60 -58.17
N ALA A 30 -10.56 4.76 -58.82
CA ALA A 30 -10.75 4.90 -60.26
C ALA A 30 -9.38 4.88 -60.95
N GLY A 31 -9.25 4.05 -62.00
CA GLY A 31 -8.02 3.93 -62.79
C GLY A 31 -7.92 4.95 -63.92
N GLN A 32 -6.69 5.20 -64.40
CA GLN A 32 -6.39 5.37 -65.83
C GLN A 32 -4.86 5.39 -66.13
N ASN A 33 -4.52 4.65 -67.19
CA ASN A 33 -3.51 4.89 -68.22
C ASN A 33 -1.98 4.66 -68.00
N ALA A 34 -1.54 3.56 -68.63
CA ALA A 34 -0.61 3.48 -69.76
C ALA A 34 0.79 4.13 -69.67
N GLY A 35 1.82 3.29 -69.76
CA GLY A 35 3.20 3.68 -70.10
C GLY A 35 4.10 2.48 -70.38
N LYS A 36 4.55 2.36 -71.63
CA LYS A 36 5.45 1.33 -72.19
C LYS A 36 6.82 1.27 -71.51
N GLY A 37 7.47 0.11 -71.56
CA GLY A 37 8.93 0.01 -71.41
C GLY A 37 9.46 -1.42 -71.36
N ALA A 38 10.05 -1.88 -72.47
CA ALA A 38 10.65 -3.19 -72.68
C ALA A 38 11.96 -3.41 -71.89
N GLY A 39 12.33 -4.68 -71.65
CA GLY A 39 13.69 -5.03 -71.21
C GLY A 39 13.92 -6.51 -70.93
N LYS A 40 14.79 -7.14 -71.72
CA LYS A 40 15.14 -8.57 -71.79
C LYS A 40 15.97 -9.10 -70.61
N GLY A 41 16.01 -10.44 -70.47
CA GLY A 41 17.15 -11.19 -69.92
C GLY A 41 16.73 -12.35 -69.02
N ALA A 42 16.47 -13.56 -69.55
CA ALA A 42 17.45 -14.62 -69.86
C ALA A 42 17.95 -15.39 -68.62
N GLY A 43 17.65 -16.70 -68.60
CA GLY A 43 18.66 -17.71 -68.26
C GLY A 43 18.33 -18.73 -67.16
N LYS A 44 18.15 -19.98 -67.61
CA LYS A 44 18.69 -21.24 -67.05
C LYS A 44 18.08 -21.78 -65.74
N GLU A 45 18.00 -23.08 -65.47
CA GLU A 45 18.05 -24.37 -66.19
C GLU A 45 18.07 -25.43 -65.05
N LEU A 46 17.36 -26.56 -65.20
CA LEU A 46 17.64 -27.89 -64.60
C LEU A 46 17.56 -28.03 -63.05
N GLU A 47 17.17 -29.14 -62.41
CA GLU A 47 16.71 -30.46 -62.83
C GLU A 47 15.95 -31.17 -61.67
N ALA A 48 15.21 -32.20 -62.05
CA ALA A 48 14.62 -33.32 -61.30
C ALA A 48 15.21 -33.69 -59.91
N ALA A 49 14.37 -34.07 -58.94
CA ALA A 49 13.95 -35.47 -58.73
C ALA A 49 13.26 -35.76 -57.37
N ALA A 50 12.13 -36.47 -57.48
CA ALA A 50 11.44 -37.41 -56.59
C ALA A 50 11.82 -37.57 -55.10
N GLY A 51 10.80 -37.52 -54.22
CA GLY A 51 10.84 -38.07 -52.86
C GLY A 51 9.51 -37.97 -52.12
N TYR A 52 9.00 -39.09 -51.62
CA TYR A 52 7.64 -39.35 -51.12
C TYR A 52 7.31 -38.71 -49.74
N CYS A 53 5.98 -38.60 -49.49
CA CYS A 53 5.25 -38.68 -48.20
C CYS A 53 5.08 -37.46 -47.26
N ALA A 54 3.88 -36.88 -47.39
CA ALA A 54 2.83 -36.76 -46.36
C ALA A 54 3.11 -36.00 -45.03
N GLY A 55 2.45 -34.85 -44.89
CA GLY A 55 1.74 -34.49 -43.65
C GLY A 55 2.33 -33.38 -42.79
N GLN A 56 2.45 -32.15 -43.30
CA GLN A 56 2.58 -30.95 -42.46
C GLN A 56 1.40 -29.99 -42.70
N VAL A 57 0.75 -29.63 -41.60
CA VAL A 57 -0.30 -28.61 -41.48
C VAL A 57 0.30 -27.23 -41.82
N PRO A 58 -0.37 -26.37 -42.61
CA PRO A 58 0.19 -25.07 -42.93
C PRO A 58 0.17 -24.15 -41.70
N ILE A 59 1.34 -23.59 -41.41
CA ILE A 59 1.56 -22.44 -40.53
C ILE A 59 0.69 -21.29 -41.04
N ALA A 60 -0.26 -20.86 -40.21
CA ALA A 60 -1.05 -19.66 -40.46
C ALA A 60 -0.10 -18.46 -40.50
N ALA A 61 -0.06 -17.79 -41.65
CA ALA A 61 0.61 -16.52 -41.83
C ALA A 61 0.10 -15.50 -40.79
N MET A 62 1.04 -14.93 -40.02
CA MET A 62 0.78 -13.78 -39.16
C MET A 62 0.42 -12.59 -40.05
N MET A 63 -0.87 -12.27 -40.12
CA MET A 63 -1.34 -10.97 -40.58
C MET A 63 -0.96 -9.92 -39.51
N PRO A 64 -0.47 -8.74 -39.89
CA PRO A 64 -0.25 -7.65 -38.95
C PRO A 64 -1.58 -7.20 -38.35
N THR A 65 -1.65 -7.15 -37.02
CA THR A 65 -2.79 -6.61 -36.29
C THR A 65 -2.94 -5.14 -36.65
N PRO A 66 -4.10 -4.68 -37.16
CA PRO A 66 -4.30 -3.27 -37.49
C PRO A 66 -4.23 -2.44 -36.19
N LYS A 67 -3.38 -1.41 -36.18
CA LYS A 67 -3.37 -0.39 -35.13
C LYS A 67 -4.64 0.44 -35.28
N ILE A 68 -5.60 0.23 -34.40
CA ILE A 68 -6.81 1.05 -34.29
C ILE A 68 -6.41 2.38 -33.64
N PRO A 69 -6.76 3.55 -34.21
CA PRO A 69 -6.62 4.83 -33.53
C PRO A 69 -7.51 4.83 -32.28
N ARG A 70 -6.94 5.13 -31.10
CA ARG A 70 -7.76 5.43 -29.92
C ARG A 70 -8.57 6.69 -30.21
N GLN A 71 -9.89 6.59 -30.17
CA GLN A 71 -10.75 7.78 -30.04
C GLN A 71 -10.67 8.21 -28.57
N ASP A 72 -10.04 9.35 -28.34
CA ASP A 72 -9.91 10.02 -27.04
C ASP A 72 -11.25 10.65 -26.63
N GLY A 73 -12.21 9.83 -26.22
CA GLY A 73 -13.47 10.31 -25.66
C GLY A 73 -13.99 9.39 -24.56
N ASP A 74 -14.22 9.99 -23.39
CA ASP A 74 -14.91 9.58 -22.13
C ASP A 74 -16.05 8.54 -22.23
N ALA A 75 -15.84 7.41 -22.89
CA ALA A 75 -16.77 6.30 -22.83
C ALA A 75 -16.46 5.45 -21.60
N SER A 76 -16.90 5.91 -20.42
CA SER A 76 -16.95 5.06 -19.23
C SER A 76 -17.67 3.75 -19.59
N ALA A 77 -17.02 2.61 -19.34
CA ALA A 77 -17.56 1.32 -19.73
C ALA A 77 -18.82 1.00 -18.90
N ILE A 78 -20.00 1.22 -19.47
CA ILE A 78 -21.29 0.85 -18.87
C ILE A 78 -21.33 -0.68 -18.73
N ALA A 79 -21.56 -1.19 -17.51
CA ALA A 79 -21.65 -2.63 -17.31
C ALA A 79 -22.93 -3.15 -17.97
N PHE A 80 -22.88 -4.37 -18.53
CA PHE A 80 -24.03 -4.98 -19.21
C PHE A 80 -25.32 -4.97 -18.38
N LEU A 81 -25.17 -5.07 -17.07
CA LEU A 81 -26.27 -5.14 -16.10
C LEU A 81 -26.89 -3.78 -15.77
N ASP A 82 -26.21 -2.69 -16.14
CA ASP A 82 -26.68 -1.31 -15.97
C ASP A 82 -27.53 -0.85 -17.17
N PHE A 83 -27.54 -1.62 -18.26
CA PHE A 83 -28.47 -1.42 -19.36
C PHE A 83 -29.90 -1.69 -18.92
N ASN A 84 -30.87 -0.98 -19.49
CA ASN A 84 -32.28 -1.33 -19.30
C ASN A 84 -32.57 -2.72 -19.90
N ASP A 85 -33.68 -3.33 -19.47
CA ASP A 85 -34.08 -4.69 -19.88
C ASP A 85 -34.15 -4.87 -21.40
N GLU A 86 -34.48 -3.80 -22.13
CA GLU A 86 -34.60 -3.78 -23.58
C GLU A 86 -33.24 -3.87 -24.28
N ILE A 87 -32.26 -3.07 -23.84
CA ILE A 87 -30.89 -3.13 -24.35
C ILE A 87 -30.23 -4.46 -23.94
N GLN A 88 -30.51 -4.96 -22.73
CA GLN A 88 -30.05 -6.28 -22.32
C GLN A 88 -30.60 -7.38 -23.23
N ALA A 89 -31.90 -7.35 -23.54
CA ALA A 89 -32.53 -8.29 -24.46
C ALA A 89 -31.94 -8.19 -25.87
N GLN A 90 -31.66 -6.98 -26.37
CA GLN A 90 -31.01 -6.78 -27.67
C GLN A 90 -29.60 -7.36 -27.70
N VAL A 91 -28.75 -7.08 -26.71
CA VAL A 91 -27.39 -7.67 -26.63
C VAL A 91 -27.45 -9.19 -26.55
N LEU A 92 -28.38 -9.75 -25.77
CA LEU A 92 -28.55 -11.20 -25.65
C LEU A 92 -29.09 -11.85 -26.94
N SER A 93 -29.79 -11.10 -27.79
CA SER A 93 -30.26 -11.59 -29.09
C SER A 93 -29.11 -11.81 -30.10
N PHE A 94 -27.94 -11.20 -29.88
CA PHE A 94 -26.74 -11.43 -30.69
C PHE A 94 -25.94 -12.66 -30.26
N LEU A 95 -26.28 -13.28 -29.13
CA LEU A 95 -25.65 -14.52 -28.68
C LEU A 95 -26.34 -15.74 -29.33
N PRO A 96 -25.62 -16.83 -29.63
CA PRO A 96 -26.24 -18.08 -30.04
C PRO A 96 -27.34 -18.50 -29.06
N GLY A 97 -28.49 -18.97 -29.54
CA GLY A 97 -29.70 -19.15 -28.73
C GLY A 97 -29.52 -19.94 -27.43
N TRP A 98 -28.62 -20.92 -27.39
CA TRP A 98 -28.30 -21.67 -26.18
C TRP A 98 -27.49 -20.86 -25.14
N VAL A 99 -26.59 -19.97 -25.58
CA VAL A 99 -25.86 -19.03 -24.70
C VAL A 99 -26.81 -17.95 -24.19
N SER A 100 -27.66 -17.43 -25.09
CA SER A 100 -28.68 -16.43 -24.76
C SER A 100 -29.65 -16.95 -23.70
N ALA A 101 -30.16 -18.18 -23.87
CA ALA A 101 -31.04 -18.83 -22.90
C ALA A 101 -30.35 -19.05 -21.53
N GLN A 102 -29.07 -19.44 -21.52
CA GLN A 102 -28.30 -19.58 -20.27
C GLN A 102 -28.09 -18.23 -19.56
N ALA A 103 -27.77 -17.18 -20.32
CA ALA A 103 -27.61 -15.83 -19.79
C ALA A 103 -28.93 -15.24 -19.28
N GLN A 104 -30.04 -15.42 -20.01
CA GLN A 104 -31.39 -15.03 -19.56
C GLN A 104 -31.82 -15.79 -18.30
N ALA A 105 -31.56 -17.09 -18.22
CA ALA A 105 -31.85 -17.89 -17.02
C ALA A 105 -30.99 -17.46 -15.81
N ALA A 106 -29.75 -17.01 -16.06
CA ALA A 106 -28.84 -16.55 -15.00
C ALA A 106 -29.11 -15.10 -14.56
N LEU A 107 -29.68 -14.25 -15.43
CA LEU A 107 -29.87 -12.82 -15.20
C LEU A 107 -30.61 -12.48 -13.89
N PRO A 108 -31.76 -13.11 -13.55
CA PRO A 108 -32.44 -12.83 -12.27
C PRO A 108 -31.57 -13.17 -11.06
N SER A 109 -30.86 -14.29 -11.12
CA SER A 109 -29.93 -14.71 -10.06
C SER A 109 -28.75 -13.73 -9.96
N TRP A 110 -28.27 -13.22 -11.09
CA TRP A 110 -27.20 -12.23 -11.12
C TRP A 110 -27.67 -10.90 -10.55
N ARG A 111 -28.83 -10.38 -10.95
CA ARG A 111 -29.41 -9.15 -10.38
C ARG A 111 -29.57 -9.27 -8.87
N SER A 112 -30.06 -10.42 -8.39
CA SER A 112 -30.17 -10.72 -6.96
C SER A 112 -28.80 -10.72 -6.26
N ILE A 113 -27.76 -11.31 -6.86
CA ILE A 113 -26.40 -11.30 -6.31
C ILE A 113 -25.81 -9.88 -6.31
N LEU A 114 -25.97 -9.12 -7.40
CA LEU A 114 -25.43 -7.76 -7.52
C LEU A 114 -26.04 -6.80 -6.49
N SER A 115 -27.34 -6.94 -6.22
CA SER A 115 -28.04 -6.14 -5.20
C SER A 115 -27.87 -6.68 -3.79
N CYS A 116 -27.42 -7.92 -3.62
CA CYS A 116 -27.19 -8.54 -2.32
C CYS A 116 -25.83 -8.10 -1.72
N ASP A 117 -25.86 -7.00 -0.98
CA ASP A 117 -24.69 -6.44 -0.32
C ASP A 117 -24.00 -7.43 0.65
N SER A 118 -24.77 -8.26 1.35
CA SER A 118 -24.24 -9.32 2.24
C SER A 118 -23.43 -10.40 1.50
N TRP A 119 -23.81 -10.71 0.26
CA TRP A 119 -23.06 -11.62 -0.61
C TRP A 119 -21.72 -11.01 -0.98
N TRP A 120 -21.69 -9.74 -1.39
CA TRP A 120 -20.46 -9.02 -1.71
C TRP A 120 -19.55 -8.84 -0.51
N ARG A 121 -20.11 -8.60 0.68
CA ARG A 121 -19.35 -8.59 1.93
C ARG A 121 -18.64 -9.92 2.15
N THR A 122 -19.40 -11.02 2.07
CA THR A 122 -18.85 -12.38 2.23
C THR A 122 -17.78 -12.68 1.18
N ARG A 123 -18.02 -12.28 -0.08
CA ARG A 123 -17.07 -12.43 -1.19
C ARG A 123 -15.79 -11.62 -0.94
N CYS A 124 -15.91 -10.37 -0.54
CA CYS A 124 -14.77 -9.51 -0.17
C CYS A 124 -13.93 -10.14 0.94
N LEU A 125 -14.57 -10.54 2.04
CA LEU A 125 -13.91 -11.15 3.19
C LEU A 125 -13.16 -12.43 2.80
N ARG A 126 -13.74 -13.25 1.91
CA ARG A 126 -13.06 -14.45 1.41
C ARG A 126 -11.89 -14.12 0.50
N ASP A 127 -12.10 -13.25 -0.49
CA ASP A 127 -11.16 -13.08 -1.59
C ASP A 127 -9.98 -12.13 -1.26
N PHE A 128 -10.13 -11.29 -0.22
CA PHE A 128 -9.12 -10.31 0.22
C PHE A 128 -8.64 -10.51 1.67
N LYS A 129 -8.91 -11.68 2.26
CA LYS A 129 -8.58 -12.05 3.65
C LYS A 129 -9.35 -11.21 4.69
N ALA A 130 -10.37 -11.82 5.29
CA ALA A 130 -11.41 -11.19 6.12
C ALA A 130 -10.92 -10.29 7.26
N HIS A 131 -9.81 -10.65 7.90
CA HIS A 131 -9.26 -9.92 9.06
C HIS A 131 -8.63 -8.56 8.68
N LEU A 132 -8.26 -8.37 7.41
CA LEU A 132 -7.67 -7.13 6.93
C LEU A 132 -8.73 -6.08 6.58
N LEU A 133 -9.96 -6.49 6.27
CA LEU A 133 -11.02 -5.58 5.83
C LEU A 133 -11.70 -4.86 7.02
N PRO A 134 -12.21 -3.63 6.81
CA PRO A 134 -13.02 -2.96 7.81
C PRO A 134 -14.35 -3.69 8.03
N ARG A 135 -14.92 -3.63 9.24
CA ARG A 135 -16.18 -4.32 9.56
C ARG A 135 -17.37 -3.76 8.77
N THR A 136 -17.33 -2.47 8.47
CA THR A 136 -18.29 -1.71 7.65
C THR A 136 -17.52 -0.92 6.59
N PRO A 137 -18.08 -0.73 5.38
CA PRO A 137 -17.52 0.24 4.44
C PRO A 137 -17.52 1.61 5.14
N ALA A 138 -16.36 2.26 5.24
CA ALA A 138 -16.25 3.54 5.95
C ALA A 138 -17.02 4.66 5.22
N GLY A 139 -17.66 5.55 6.00
CA GLY A 139 -18.21 6.83 5.54
C GLY A 139 -19.73 7.01 5.66
N VAL A 140 -20.16 8.24 5.96
CA VAL A 140 -21.55 8.71 5.81
C VAL A 140 -21.83 8.76 4.29
N GLY A 141 -22.69 7.86 3.80
CA GLY A 141 -22.87 7.58 2.36
C GLY A 141 -22.22 6.28 1.88
N ALA A 142 -22.00 5.32 2.80
CA ALA A 142 -21.27 4.06 2.62
C ALA A 142 -21.41 3.43 1.22
N ALA A 143 -20.29 3.37 0.49
CA ALA A 143 -20.18 2.59 -0.73
C ALA A 143 -20.59 1.14 -0.47
N THR A 144 -21.39 0.55 -1.36
CA THR A 144 -21.80 -0.85 -1.26
C THR A 144 -20.57 -1.78 -1.24
N TRP A 145 -20.69 -2.95 -0.61
CA TRP A 145 -19.63 -3.96 -0.66
C TRP A 145 -19.32 -4.40 -2.09
N HIS A 146 -20.26 -4.25 -3.02
CA HIS A 146 -20.01 -4.44 -4.45
C HIS A 146 -18.98 -3.43 -4.99
N ALA A 147 -19.19 -2.14 -4.73
CA ALA A 147 -18.23 -1.09 -5.10
C ALA A 147 -16.86 -1.34 -4.44
N LYS A 148 -16.87 -1.73 -3.16
CA LYS A 148 -15.64 -2.10 -2.45
C LYS A 148 -14.92 -3.28 -3.09
N TYR A 149 -15.64 -4.33 -3.45
CA TYR A 149 -15.08 -5.50 -4.14
C TYR A 149 -14.41 -5.10 -5.45
N ARG A 150 -15.08 -4.27 -6.26
CA ARG A 150 -14.51 -3.76 -7.53
C ARG A 150 -13.20 -3.02 -7.28
N GLN A 151 -13.15 -2.13 -6.30
CA GLN A 151 -11.95 -1.37 -5.94
C GLN A 151 -10.80 -2.29 -5.52
N LEU A 152 -11.06 -3.22 -4.60
CA LEU A 152 -10.03 -4.14 -4.11
C LEU A 152 -9.56 -5.09 -5.22
N ASN A 153 -10.47 -5.52 -6.10
CA ASN A 153 -10.13 -6.37 -7.23
C ASN A 153 -9.28 -5.62 -8.27
N ALA A 154 -9.57 -4.34 -8.51
CA ALA A 154 -8.75 -3.47 -9.33
C ALA A 154 -7.36 -3.30 -8.71
N ALA A 155 -7.27 -2.93 -7.43
CA ALA A 155 -6.01 -2.78 -6.70
C ALA A 155 -5.17 -4.08 -6.65
N LYS A 156 -5.81 -5.23 -6.44
CA LYS A 156 -5.16 -6.55 -6.49
C LYS A 156 -4.51 -6.82 -7.85
N LYS A 157 -5.22 -6.47 -8.93
CA LYS A 157 -4.75 -6.68 -10.31
C LYS A 157 -3.84 -5.54 -10.78
N ALA A 158 -3.76 -4.45 -10.04
CA ALA A 158 -3.05 -3.24 -10.41
C ALA A 158 -1.57 -3.55 -10.65
N ARG A 159 -1.23 -3.67 -11.93
CA ARG A 159 0.14 -3.51 -12.43
C ARG A 159 0.39 -2.09 -12.93
N THR A 160 -0.64 -1.26 -12.78
CA THR A 160 -0.69 0.13 -13.21
C THR A 160 -1.24 0.96 -12.07
N GLY A 161 -0.86 2.23 -12.07
CA GLY A 161 -1.41 3.23 -11.18
C GLY A 161 -0.95 4.61 -11.58
N THR A 162 -1.52 5.62 -10.94
CA THR A 162 -1.41 6.99 -11.41
C THR A 162 -1.00 7.91 -10.27
N TRP A 163 0.07 8.67 -10.46
CA TRP A 163 0.38 9.79 -9.56
C TRP A 163 -0.62 10.91 -9.83
N CYS A 164 -1.57 11.09 -8.91
CA CYS A 164 -2.75 11.94 -9.13
C CYS A 164 -2.71 13.23 -8.32
N HIS A 165 -1.84 13.33 -7.31
CA HIS A 165 -1.78 14.52 -6.46
C HIS A 165 -0.39 14.79 -5.92
N ARG A 166 -0.03 16.08 -5.87
CA ARG A 166 1.15 16.62 -5.19
C ARG A 166 0.74 17.82 -4.34
N SER A 167 1.12 17.83 -3.07
CA SER A 167 0.92 18.99 -2.18
C SER A 167 2.20 19.38 -1.47
N ARG A 168 2.47 20.68 -1.36
CA ARG A 168 3.42 21.28 -0.40
C ARG A 168 2.71 22.06 0.71
N ARG A 169 1.38 22.13 0.64
CA ARG A 169 0.54 22.89 1.58
C ARG A 169 -0.15 21.97 2.58
N HIS A 170 0.47 20.84 2.90
CA HIS A 170 -0.07 19.87 3.85
C HIS A 170 0.28 20.22 5.31
N GLY A 171 1.08 21.26 5.56
CA GLY A 171 1.37 21.75 6.91
C GLY A 171 2.38 20.93 7.71
N LEU A 172 3.11 20.03 7.06
CA LEU A 172 4.25 19.32 7.64
C LEU A 172 5.54 20.02 7.16
N GLY A 173 6.59 20.12 7.99
CA GLY A 173 7.83 20.85 7.66
C GLY A 173 8.87 20.05 6.86
N ASP A 174 10.01 20.67 6.56
CA ASP A 174 11.20 20.02 5.94
C ASP A 174 11.79 18.95 6.87
N ARG A 175 12.55 17.95 6.35
CA ARG A 175 12.97 16.82 7.20
C ARG A 175 14.28 16.09 6.85
N VAL A 176 15.17 15.92 7.85
CA VAL A 176 16.44 15.15 7.79
C VAL A 176 16.30 13.65 8.16
N ALA A 177 15.09 13.17 8.47
CA ALA A 177 14.84 11.84 9.05
C ALA A 177 13.69 11.10 8.35
N GLN A 178 13.39 9.84 8.67
CA GLN A 178 12.31 9.06 8.02
C GLN A 178 10.94 9.14 8.72
N PRO A 179 9.91 9.81 8.16
CA PRO A 179 8.56 9.80 8.71
C PRO A 179 7.95 8.43 8.76
N GLN A 180 7.15 8.21 9.79
CA GLN A 180 6.38 6.99 9.96
C GLN A 180 4.93 7.34 9.68
N MET A 181 4.44 6.88 8.54
CA MET A 181 3.05 7.06 8.15
C MET A 181 2.30 5.77 8.38
N PHE A 182 1.09 5.86 8.91
CA PHE A 182 0.24 4.69 9.12
C PHE A 182 -1.23 5.06 9.07
N VAL A 183 -2.06 4.10 8.69
CA VAL A 183 -3.51 4.27 8.68
C VAL A 183 -4.06 3.91 10.05
N GLY A 184 -4.93 4.77 10.59
CA GLY A 184 -5.65 4.51 11.83
C GLY A 184 -6.39 3.17 11.78
N ARG A 185 -6.69 2.58 12.93
CA ARG A 185 -7.30 1.25 13.02
C ARG A 185 -8.62 1.17 12.24
N GLU A 186 -9.43 2.23 12.32
CA GLU A 186 -10.71 2.31 11.62
C GLU A 186 -10.54 2.76 10.16
N GLY A 187 -9.32 3.16 9.80
CA GLY A 187 -8.93 3.73 8.51
C GLY A 187 -9.77 4.92 8.09
N GLN A 188 -10.11 5.75 9.07
CA GLN A 188 -10.70 7.06 8.83
C GLN A 188 -9.60 8.10 8.66
N LYS A 189 -8.44 7.89 9.29
CA LYS A 189 -7.34 8.87 9.29
C LYS A 189 -6.02 8.26 8.83
N LEU A 190 -5.25 9.09 8.14
CA LEU A 190 -3.83 8.85 7.87
C LEU A 190 -3.04 9.65 8.91
N PHE A 191 -2.20 8.95 9.64
CA PHE A 191 -1.29 9.54 10.62
C PHE A 191 0.11 9.68 10.03
N ASN A 192 0.82 10.72 10.47
CA ASN A 192 2.23 10.92 10.21
C ASN A 192 2.91 11.26 11.53
N TYR A 193 3.85 10.42 11.94
CA TYR A 193 4.67 10.62 13.12
C TYR A 193 6.08 11.10 12.76
N GLY A 194 6.51 12.12 13.50
CA GLY A 194 7.80 12.76 13.33
C GLY A 194 7.82 13.84 12.24
N GLY A 195 8.67 14.83 12.44
CA GLY A 195 8.95 15.94 11.50
C GLY A 195 10.04 16.87 12.04
N TRP A 196 10.49 17.85 11.26
CA TRP A 196 11.34 18.94 11.75
C TRP A 196 10.49 20.21 11.78
N SER A 197 10.41 20.88 12.94
CA SER A 197 9.98 22.28 12.98
C SER A 197 11.21 23.17 13.07
N GLY A 198 11.07 24.50 12.96
CA GLY A 198 12.19 25.43 13.16
C GLY A 198 12.92 25.33 14.51
N ARG A 199 12.56 24.37 15.37
CA ARG A 199 13.15 24.09 16.69
C ARG A 199 13.87 22.73 16.81
N GLY A 200 13.89 21.90 15.76
CA GLY A 200 14.54 20.57 15.80
C GLY A 200 13.60 19.40 15.45
N PRO A 201 14.06 18.14 15.60
CA PRO A 201 13.20 16.98 15.45
C PRO A 201 12.07 17.03 16.47
N GLN A 202 10.84 16.97 15.99
CA GLN A 202 9.64 16.85 16.82
C GLN A 202 9.02 15.49 16.58
N ASN A 203 8.93 14.69 17.64
CA ASN A 203 8.21 13.43 17.72
C ASN A 203 6.71 13.65 17.89
N ASP A 204 6.16 14.57 17.08
CA ASP A 204 4.75 14.92 17.12
C ASP A 204 3.96 14.01 16.19
N LEU A 205 2.77 13.62 16.64
CA LEU A 205 1.81 12.88 15.84
C LEU A 205 0.86 13.85 15.15
N HIS A 206 0.77 13.75 13.82
CA HIS A 206 -0.16 14.50 13.01
C HIS A 206 -1.12 13.56 12.28
N TRP A 207 -2.28 14.07 11.88
CA TRP A 207 -3.29 13.27 11.18
C TRP A 207 -4.07 14.09 10.15
N VAL A 208 -4.70 13.38 9.20
CA VAL A 208 -5.65 13.92 8.21
C VAL A 208 -6.74 12.87 7.92
N PRO A 209 -8.01 13.25 7.69
CA PRO A 209 -9.02 12.31 7.22
C PRO A 209 -8.67 11.72 5.84
N ILE A 210 -8.82 10.41 5.68
CA ILE A 210 -8.58 9.72 4.40
C ILE A 210 -9.56 10.17 3.33
N ASP A 211 -10.81 10.47 3.68
CA ASP A 211 -11.78 10.98 2.72
C ASP A 211 -11.36 12.34 2.14
N THR A 212 -10.72 13.19 2.94
CA THR A 212 -10.11 14.43 2.44
C THR A 212 -9.02 14.14 1.40
N LEU A 213 -8.16 13.14 1.65
CA LEU A 213 -7.15 12.70 0.68
C LEU A 213 -7.79 12.22 -0.63
N ARG A 214 -8.85 11.41 -0.52
CA ARG A 214 -9.57 10.84 -1.67
C ARG A 214 -10.20 11.93 -2.51
N SER A 215 -10.91 12.89 -1.91
CA SER A 215 -11.50 14.02 -2.62
C SER A 215 -10.44 14.91 -3.27
N CYS A 216 -9.25 15.03 -2.68
CA CYS A 216 -8.14 15.76 -3.29
C CYS A 216 -7.47 15.00 -4.44
N ALA A 217 -7.37 13.67 -4.33
CA ALA A 217 -6.82 12.80 -5.36
C ALA A 217 -7.75 12.63 -6.56
N ALA A 218 -9.07 12.60 -6.33
CA ALA A 218 -10.09 12.48 -7.38
C ALA A 218 -10.25 13.75 -8.21
N ARG A 219 -9.98 14.93 -7.62
CA ARG A 219 -10.01 16.20 -8.35
C ARG A 219 -8.82 16.27 -9.31
N SER A 220 -9.03 15.81 -10.54
CA SER A 220 -8.07 16.01 -11.62
C SER A 220 -7.69 17.50 -11.71
N PRO A 221 -6.40 17.85 -11.73
CA PRO A 221 -5.96 19.24 -11.92
C PRO A 221 -6.64 19.92 -13.12
N LEU A 222 -6.99 19.14 -14.14
CA LEU A 222 -7.68 19.56 -15.35
C LEU A 222 -9.12 20.03 -15.10
N ALA A 223 -9.86 19.38 -14.19
CA ALA A 223 -11.25 19.72 -13.90
C ALA A 223 -11.37 21.09 -13.18
N SER A 224 -10.40 21.44 -12.33
CA SER A 224 -10.44 22.71 -11.59
C SER A 224 -10.21 23.91 -12.51
N ALA A 225 -9.32 23.79 -13.51
CA ALA A 225 -8.98 24.87 -14.44
C ALA A 225 -10.11 25.21 -15.41
N ALA A 226 -10.96 24.23 -15.77
CA ALA A 226 -12.09 24.45 -16.67
C ALA A 226 -13.29 25.12 -15.98
N SER A 227 -13.45 24.93 -14.67
CA SER A 227 -14.67 25.36 -13.97
C SER A 227 -14.79 26.87 -13.76
N GLY A 228 -13.71 27.66 -13.90
CA GLY A 228 -13.69 29.11 -13.64
C GLY A 228 -14.10 29.53 -12.22
N SER A 229 -14.53 28.59 -11.37
CA SER A 229 -14.93 28.84 -10.00
C SER A 229 -13.66 29.03 -9.17
N GLY A 230 -13.37 30.29 -8.83
CA GLY A 230 -12.21 30.69 -8.03
C GLY A 230 -12.20 30.16 -6.59
N THR A 231 -13.05 29.18 -6.24
CA THR A 231 -12.94 28.42 -5.00
C THR A 231 -11.77 27.46 -5.14
N THR A 232 -10.55 27.96 -4.91
CA THR A 232 -9.40 27.10 -4.65
C THR A 232 -9.78 26.24 -3.46
N ALA A 233 -10.04 24.95 -3.70
CA ALA A 233 -10.30 24.01 -2.63
C ALA A 233 -9.22 24.19 -1.56
N GLU A 234 -9.64 24.40 -0.31
CA GLU A 234 -8.67 24.61 0.76
C GLU A 234 -7.68 23.44 0.75
N PRO A 235 -6.36 23.72 0.77
CA PRO A 235 -5.37 22.69 0.84
C PRO A 235 -5.58 21.91 2.13
N TRP A 236 -5.73 20.59 2.00
CA TRP A 236 -5.85 19.72 3.14
C TRP A 236 -4.56 19.74 3.95
N LYS A 237 -4.70 19.88 5.27
CA LYS A 237 -3.58 20.09 6.18
C LYS A 237 -3.60 19.00 7.25
N PHE A 238 -2.44 18.42 7.50
CA PHE A 238 -2.24 17.60 8.68
C PHE A 238 -2.44 18.45 9.94
N VAL A 239 -3.27 17.95 10.83
CA VAL A 239 -3.54 18.56 12.14
C VAL A 239 -2.77 17.79 13.19
N ARG A 240 -2.12 18.51 14.11
CA ARG A 240 -1.43 17.86 15.23
C ARG A 240 -2.45 17.16 16.13
N ALA A 241 -2.17 15.92 16.53
CA ALA A 241 -2.95 15.24 17.55
C ALA A 241 -2.78 15.95 18.90
N GLU A 242 -3.79 15.84 19.77
CA GLU A 242 -3.66 16.28 21.16
C GLU A 242 -2.79 15.27 21.91
N GLU A 243 -1.62 15.68 22.40
CA GLU A 243 -0.66 14.78 23.04
C GLU A 243 -0.54 15.07 24.53
N HIS A 244 -0.59 14.01 25.33
CA HIS A 244 -0.46 14.04 26.79
C HIS A 244 0.61 13.07 27.27
N GLY A 245 1.14 13.30 28.47
CA GLY A 245 2.12 12.42 29.09
C GLY A 245 3.54 12.54 28.56
N THR A 246 4.28 11.45 28.56
CA THR A 246 5.73 11.44 28.25
C THR A 246 6.04 10.47 27.11
N PRO A 247 6.20 10.94 25.86
CA PRO A 247 6.67 10.08 24.78
C PRO A 247 8.12 9.69 25.02
N ALA A 248 8.61 8.77 24.19
CA ALA A 248 10.02 8.44 24.17
C ALA A 248 10.84 9.70 23.81
N PHE A 249 12.12 9.73 24.16
CA PHE A 249 13.04 10.86 23.99
C PHE A 249 12.70 11.82 22.84
N HIS A 250 12.23 13.04 23.19
CA HIS A 250 11.65 14.00 22.25
C HIS A 250 12.59 14.49 21.14
N GLY A 251 13.90 14.48 21.37
CA GLY A 251 14.89 15.06 20.45
C GLY A 251 15.47 14.09 19.42
N GLY A 252 14.96 12.86 19.33
CA GLY A 252 15.55 11.80 18.51
C GLY A 252 14.59 11.24 17.47
N VAL A 253 15.14 10.72 16.37
CA VAL A 253 14.39 10.08 15.28
C VAL A 253 13.98 8.67 15.66
N GLN A 254 12.73 8.46 16.04
CA GLN A 254 12.27 7.16 16.54
C GLN A 254 11.56 6.35 15.45
N ALA A 255 11.59 5.03 15.58
CA ALA A 255 10.63 4.19 14.87
C ALA A 255 9.31 4.24 15.65
N LEU A 256 8.19 4.36 14.92
CA LEU A 256 6.86 4.25 15.49
C LEU A 256 6.10 3.13 14.79
N THR A 257 5.58 2.21 15.58
CA THR A 257 4.89 1.01 15.14
C THR A 257 3.45 1.04 15.64
N PRO A 258 2.45 1.02 14.76
CA PRO A 258 1.07 0.77 15.15
C PRO A 258 0.91 -0.68 15.64
N LEU A 259 0.25 -0.88 16.79
CA LEU A 259 0.05 -2.21 17.38
C LEU A 259 -1.30 -2.80 16.95
N TRP A 260 -1.50 -2.89 15.64
CA TRP A 260 -2.63 -3.60 15.03
C TRP A 260 -2.26 -4.20 13.67
N PHE A 261 -2.92 -5.30 13.33
CA PHE A 261 -2.82 -5.95 12.03
C PHE A 261 -4.24 -6.14 11.46
N GLY A 262 -4.60 -5.32 10.47
CA GLY A 262 -6.00 -5.21 10.04
C GLY A 262 -6.90 -4.61 11.12
N SER A 263 -8.20 -4.90 11.07
CA SER A 263 -9.20 -4.31 11.98
C SER A 263 -9.43 -5.11 13.28
N ALA A 264 -9.09 -6.41 13.25
CA ALA A 264 -9.41 -7.36 14.30
C ALA A 264 -8.21 -7.77 15.17
N ASP A 265 -6.98 -7.75 14.64
CA ASP A 265 -5.82 -8.22 15.37
C ASP A 265 -5.13 -7.07 16.11
N THR A 266 -5.65 -6.74 17.28
CA THR A 266 -5.09 -5.78 18.23
C THR A 266 -4.83 -6.46 19.57
N PRO A 267 -4.04 -5.84 20.47
CA PRO A 267 -4.08 -6.21 21.88
C PRO A 267 -5.54 -6.17 22.39
N SER A 268 -5.83 -6.99 23.39
CA SER A 268 -7.19 -7.14 23.92
C SER A 268 -7.70 -5.80 24.46
N LEU A 269 -9.01 -5.55 24.33
CA LEU A 269 -9.60 -4.31 24.84
C LEU A 269 -9.34 -4.11 26.34
N LYS A 270 -9.33 -5.21 27.10
CA LYS A 270 -8.95 -5.23 28.52
C LYS A 270 -7.51 -4.75 28.71
N HIS A 271 -6.57 -5.22 27.89
CA HIS A 271 -5.17 -4.81 27.95
C HIS A 271 -4.97 -3.35 27.56
N ILE A 272 -5.67 -2.87 26.52
CA ILE A 272 -5.64 -1.46 26.11
C ILE A 272 -6.17 -0.57 27.24
N ALA A 273 -7.30 -0.93 27.85
CA ALA A 273 -7.89 -0.19 28.97
C ALA A 273 -6.96 -0.16 30.20
N ALA A 274 -6.38 -1.31 30.57
CA ALA A 274 -5.41 -1.39 31.66
C ALA A 274 -4.16 -0.53 31.41
N THR A 275 -3.64 -0.55 30.18
CA THR A 275 -2.51 0.30 29.76
C THR A 275 -2.89 1.78 29.86
N SER A 276 -4.05 2.17 29.33
CA SER A 276 -4.57 3.54 29.42
C SER A 276 -4.67 4.04 30.85
N ALA A 277 -5.26 3.24 31.75
CA ALA A 277 -5.38 3.59 33.17
C ALA A 277 -4.01 3.77 33.84
N ALA A 278 -3.04 2.90 33.54
CA ALA A 278 -1.69 2.98 34.09
C ALA A 278 -0.93 4.24 33.62
N LEU A 279 -1.07 4.59 32.33
CA LEU A 279 -0.48 5.81 31.78
C LEU A 279 -1.14 7.07 32.36
N ALA A 280 -2.47 7.08 32.47
CA ALA A 280 -3.24 8.19 33.01
C ALA A 280 -2.85 8.47 34.48
N ALA A 281 -2.73 7.42 35.29
CA ALA A 281 -2.25 7.53 36.67
C ALA A 281 -0.83 8.09 36.76
N SER A 282 0.06 7.68 35.86
CA SER A 282 1.44 8.19 35.81
C SER A 282 1.49 9.67 35.42
N CYS A 283 0.65 10.12 34.49
CA CYS A 283 0.56 11.52 34.09
C CYS A 283 -0.03 12.39 35.21
N ALA A 284 -1.08 11.90 35.88
CA ALA A 284 -1.66 12.59 37.04
C ALA A 284 -0.63 12.76 38.17
N ALA A 285 0.19 11.73 38.44
CA ALA A 285 1.27 11.81 39.41
C ALA A 285 2.37 12.82 39.03
N ALA A 286 2.59 13.05 37.73
CA ALA A 286 3.49 14.08 37.21
C ALA A 286 2.89 15.51 37.23
N GLY A 287 1.65 15.66 37.69
CA GLY A 287 0.97 16.96 37.77
C GLY A 287 0.30 17.41 36.47
N ASP A 288 0.17 16.52 35.49
CA ASP A 288 -0.57 16.81 34.26
C ASP A 288 -2.07 16.82 34.56
N LYS A 289 -2.66 18.01 34.66
CA LYS A 289 -4.08 18.21 34.97
C LYS A 289 -4.99 18.01 33.76
N ALA A 290 -4.43 17.89 32.55
CA ALA A 290 -5.19 17.77 31.31
C ALA A 290 -5.58 16.33 30.97
N VAL A 291 -5.26 15.36 31.85
CA VAL A 291 -5.58 13.95 31.65
C VAL A 291 -7.10 13.78 31.55
N VAL A 292 -7.52 13.53 30.31
CA VAL A 292 -8.91 13.28 29.89
C VAL A 292 -9.57 12.34 30.90
N SER A 293 -10.65 12.81 31.53
CA SER A 293 -11.54 11.93 32.29
C SER A 293 -11.99 10.81 31.34
N SER A 294 -11.61 9.58 31.65
CA SER A 294 -11.78 8.35 30.86
C SER A 294 -13.25 7.93 30.65
N GLY A 295 -14.20 8.87 30.63
CA GLY A 295 -15.63 8.62 30.63
C GLY A 295 -16.23 8.01 29.36
N SER A 296 -15.43 7.72 28.33
CA SER A 296 -15.88 6.98 27.13
C SER A 296 -14.92 5.84 26.79
N GLU A 297 -14.69 4.96 27.75
CA GLU A 297 -14.11 3.64 27.51
C GLU A 297 -14.95 2.89 26.45
N GLY A 298 -14.36 2.52 25.32
CA GLY A 298 -14.86 1.36 24.58
C GLY A 298 -14.60 1.32 23.08
N PHE A 299 -14.68 2.45 22.37
CA PHE A 299 -14.70 2.41 20.91
C PHE A 299 -13.56 3.21 20.28
N GLY A 300 -12.67 2.51 19.57
CA GLY A 300 -11.70 3.10 18.65
C GLY A 300 -10.29 3.36 19.20
N SER A 301 -9.97 2.95 20.43
CA SER A 301 -8.61 3.06 20.95
C SER A 301 -7.68 1.99 20.38
N CYS A 302 -6.43 2.37 20.12
CA CYS A 302 -5.35 1.45 19.73
C CYS A 302 -4.03 1.85 20.40
N LEU A 303 -3.06 0.94 20.39
CA LEU A 303 -1.74 1.20 20.95
C LEU A 303 -0.74 1.54 19.85
N LEU A 304 0.15 2.47 20.15
CA LEU A 304 1.33 2.83 19.38
C LEU A 304 2.56 2.46 20.20
N PHE A 305 3.63 2.07 19.54
CA PHE A 305 4.92 1.87 20.18
C PHE A 305 5.97 2.73 19.50
N ALA A 306 6.70 3.52 20.28
CA ALA A 306 7.82 4.30 19.80
C ALA A 306 9.11 3.80 20.45
N PHE A 307 10.15 3.51 19.67
CA PHE A 307 11.43 3.02 20.21
C PHE A 307 12.64 3.56 19.45
N GLY A 308 13.72 3.67 20.22
CA GLY A 308 15.06 3.95 19.76
C GLY A 308 15.14 5.32 19.12
N GLY A 309 16.23 5.54 18.40
CA GLY A 309 16.46 6.75 17.64
C GLY A 309 17.79 7.40 17.95
N GLY A 310 18.13 8.41 17.16
CA GLY A 310 19.32 9.23 17.35
C GLY A 310 18.95 10.70 17.30
N GLN A 311 19.65 11.51 18.08
CA GLN A 311 19.69 12.96 17.91
C GLN A 311 20.30 13.33 16.56
N GLY A 312 20.17 14.61 16.18
CA GLY A 312 20.65 15.23 14.93
C GLY A 312 21.56 14.36 14.06
N SER A 313 21.06 14.02 12.86
CA SER A 313 21.77 13.19 11.88
C SER A 313 22.04 11.75 12.36
N TYR A 314 21.11 11.17 13.13
CA TYR A 314 21.16 9.77 13.62
C TYR A 314 22.37 9.47 14.53
N ARG A 315 22.89 10.46 15.24
CA ARG A 315 23.96 10.29 16.24
C ARG A 315 23.38 10.27 17.65
N ASN A 316 24.18 9.85 18.64
CA ASN A 316 23.75 9.78 20.04
C ASN A 316 22.52 8.89 20.16
N GLU A 317 22.66 7.65 19.68
CA GLU A 317 21.59 6.68 19.70
C GLU A 317 21.11 6.44 21.14
N HIS A 318 19.80 6.30 21.32
CA HIS A 318 19.20 6.04 22.64
C HIS A 318 18.35 4.78 22.62
N ASN A 319 18.17 4.16 23.79
CA ASN A 319 17.29 3.01 24.01
C ASN A 319 15.92 3.40 24.57
N SER A 320 15.55 4.69 24.48
CA SER A 320 14.24 5.16 24.94
C SER A 320 13.11 4.51 24.16
N TRP A 321 12.04 4.12 24.87
CA TRP A 321 10.76 3.76 24.28
C TRP A 321 9.59 4.27 25.12
N ALA A 322 8.43 4.33 24.47
CA ALA A 322 7.15 4.65 25.06
C ALA A 322 6.02 3.95 24.30
N VAL A 323 4.90 3.80 24.98
CA VAL A 323 3.64 3.33 24.44
C VAL A 323 2.68 4.51 24.40
N GLY A 324 1.99 4.66 23.28
CA GLY A 324 0.92 5.64 23.11
C GLY A 324 -0.42 4.94 23.10
N VAL A 325 -1.40 5.42 23.87
CA VAL A 325 -2.80 5.05 23.69
C VAL A 325 -3.44 6.08 22.77
N LEU A 326 -3.66 5.71 21.51
CA LEU A 326 -4.25 6.56 20.48
C LEU A 326 -5.77 6.43 20.51
N HIS A 327 -6.44 7.57 20.62
CA HIS A 327 -7.87 7.73 20.39
C HIS A 327 -8.05 8.42 19.04
N GLU A 328 -8.47 7.68 18.02
CA GLU A 328 -8.55 8.20 16.65
C GLU A 328 -9.56 9.35 16.54
N GLY A 329 -10.70 9.30 17.26
CA GLY A 329 -11.84 10.21 17.07
C GLY A 329 -12.61 9.89 15.78
N GLN A 330 -13.90 10.25 15.69
CA GLN A 330 -14.70 9.96 14.50
C GLN A 330 -14.59 11.08 13.46
N GLY A 331 -14.42 10.73 12.19
CA GLY A 331 -14.46 11.69 11.08
C GLY A 331 -13.46 12.85 11.27
N SER A 332 -13.99 14.06 11.48
CA SER A 332 -13.20 15.29 11.67
C SER A 332 -12.80 15.58 13.12
N ASP A 333 -13.24 14.77 14.08
CA ASP A 333 -12.90 14.98 15.50
C ASP A 333 -11.37 14.97 15.70
N PRO A 334 -10.80 15.72 16.64
CA PRO A 334 -9.37 15.68 16.89
C PRO A 334 -8.94 14.30 17.41
N ALA A 335 -7.85 13.76 16.84
CA ALA A 335 -7.18 12.59 17.42
C ALA A 335 -6.41 12.98 18.69
N LYS A 336 -6.32 12.07 19.65
CA LYS A 336 -5.60 12.26 20.91
C LYS A 336 -4.68 11.09 21.21
N VAL A 337 -3.52 11.33 21.80
CA VAL A 337 -2.62 10.26 22.23
C VAL A 337 -2.10 10.53 23.64
N LEU A 338 -2.17 9.48 24.47
CA LEU A 338 -1.59 9.48 25.81
C LEU A 338 -0.32 8.64 25.81
N TRP A 339 0.83 9.28 26.05
CA TRP A 339 2.14 8.65 26.04
C TRP A 339 2.63 8.29 27.43
N GLY A 340 3.33 7.16 27.54
CA GLY A 340 4.16 6.86 28.69
C GLY A 340 4.79 5.48 28.61
N ARG A 341 5.42 5.05 29.70
CA ARG A 341 6.04 3.72 29.79
C ARG A 341 5.28 2.87 30.80
N PRO A 342 4.53 1.85 30.33
CA PRO A 342 3.90 0.90 31.24
C PRO A 342 4.98 0.23 32.11
N LYS A 343 4.67 0.06 33.40
CA LYS A 343 5.54 -0.71 34.29
C LYS A 343 5.37 -2.20 33.98
N PRO A 344 6.45 -2.99 33.97
CA PRO A 344 6.33 -4.43 33.89
C PRO A 344 5.42 -4.95 35.00
N ALA A 345 4.59 -5.94 34.70
CA ALA A 345 3.83 -6.61 35.74
C ALA A 345 4.81 -7.17 36.78
N ARG A 346 4.71 -6.68 38.02
CA ARG A 346 5.45 -7.26 39.14
C ARG A 346 4.86 -8.64 39.41
N THR A 347 5.65 -9.67 39.14
CA THR A 347 5.38 -11.00 39.64
C THR A 347 5.55 -10.95 41.16
N GLU A 348 4.50 -11.31 41.91
CA GLU A 348 4.57 -11.37 43.37
C GLU A 348 5.77 -12.25 43.78
N GLY A 349 6.73 -11.67 44.50
CA GLY A 349 7.94 -12.36 44.95
C GLY A 349 9.17 -12.26 44.03
N ALA A 350 9.14 -11.50 42.94
CA ALA A 350 10.38 -11.17 42.22
C ALA A 350 11.22 -10.18 43.05
N ASP A 351 12.50 -10.50 43.24
CA ASP A 351 13.45 -9.60 43.91
C ASP A 351 13.55 -8.28 43.14
N ASP A 352 13.57 -7.17 43.87
CA ASP A 352 13.69 -5.82 43.30
C ASP A 352 15.02 -5.60 42.53
N ASP A 353 15.96 -6.54 42.64
CA ASP A 353 17.28 -6.51 42.02
C ASP A 353 17.37 -7.29 40.69
N GLU A 354 16.28 -7.91 40.19
CA GLU A 354 16.32 -8.62 38.91
C GLU A 354 16.54 -7.62 37.75
N GLU A 355 17.76 -7.59 37.20
CA GLU A 355 18.12 -6.74 36.07
C GLU A 355 17.40 -7.20 34.81
N PHE A 356 16.27 -6.57 34.50
CA PHE A 356 15.53 -6.85 33.27
C PHE A 356 16.36 -6.46 32.04
N TYR A 357 16.51 -7.41 31.11
CA TYR A 357 17.12 -7.15 29.81
C TYR A 357 16.52 -5.90 29.15
N GLN A 358 17.35 -5.10 28.51
CA GLN A 358 16.95 -3.99 27.66
C GLN A 358 17.71 -4.08 26.33
N PRO A 359 17.05 -3.79 25.19
CA PRO A 359 17.75 -3.72 23.93
C PRO A 359 18.78 -2.58 23.95
N GLY A 360 19.88 -2.78 23.22
CA GLY A 360 20.89 -1.75 23.04
C GLY A 360 20.33 -0.51 22.32
N ALA A 361 20.87 0.66 22.66
CA ALA A 361 20.56 1.91 21.98
C ALA A 361 20.86 1.81 20.47
N ARG A 362 19.89 2.21 19.64
CA ARG A 362 20.01 2.07 18.18
C ARG A 362 19.11 3.01 17.40
N ALA A 363 19.46 3.29 16.15
CA ALA A 363 18.62 4.03 15.20
C ALA A 363 18.57 3.32 13.82
N ALA A 364 17.67 3.79 12.95
CA ALA A 364 17.41 3.22 11.61
C ALA A 364 17.21 1.69 11.60
N HIS A 365 16.66 1.17 12.70
CA HIS A 365 16.12 -0.17 12.83
C HIS A 365 14.69 -0.20 12.26
N SER A 366 14.13 -1.39 12.12
CA SER A 366 12.69 -1.56 11.87
C SER A 366 12.02 -2.11 13.11
N ALA A 367 10.73 -1.81 13.28
CA ALA A 367 9.92 -2.35 14.36
C ALA A 367 8.55 -2.76 13.81
N THR A 368 8.16 -4.01 14.09
CA THR A 368 6.95 -4.63 13.53
C THR A 368 6.14 -5.30 14.63
N TYR A 369 4.85 -4.98 14.70
CA TYR A 369 3.92 -5.65 15.60
C TYR A 369 3.53 -7.02 15.05
N VAL A 370 3.55 -8.03 15.92
CA VAL A 370 3.11 -9.40 15.66
C VAL A 370 1.92 -9.70 16.57
N PRO A 371 0.72 -9.96 16.02
CA PRO A 371 -0.46 -10.19 16.84
C PRO A 371 -0.40 -11.54 17.55
N ALA A 372 -1.08 -11.64 18.69
CA ALA A 372 -1.07 -12.81 19.57
C ALA A 372 -1.26 -14.15 18.84
N ARG A 373 -2.23 -14.21 17.92
CA ARG A 373 -2.54 -15.42 17.14
C ARG A 373 -1.37 -15.91 16.27
N LEU A 374 -0.49 -15.00 15.84
CA LEU A 374 0.68 -15.32 15.01
C LEU A 374 1.96 -15.47 15.84
N ALA A 375 2.05 -14.75 16.96
CA ALA A 375 3.18 -14.80 17.88
C ALA A 375 3.23 -16.11 18.69
N GLY A 376 2.08 -16.77 18.87
CA GLY A 376 1.97 -18.02 19.62
C GLY A 376 1.72 -17.81 21.11
N GLY A 377 1.63 -18.91 21.87
CA GLY A 377 1.19 -18.89 23.27
C GLY A 377 2.09 -18.12 24.24
N LEU A 378 3.35 -17.85 23.87
CA LEU A 378 4.28 -17.04 24.67
C LEU A 378 3.90 -15.56 24.70
N PHE A 379 3.12 -15.08 23.73
CA PHE A 379 2.75 -13.67 23.59
C PHE A 379 1.23 -13.52 23.47
N PRO A 380 0.49 -13.71 24.57
CA PRO A 380 -0.98 -13.73 24.55
C PRO A 380 -1.61 -12.39 24.14
N GLU A 381 -0.86 -11.28 24.23
CA GLU A 381 -1.28 -9.95 23.76
C GLU A 381 -0.52 -9.51 22.49
N GLY A 382 0.26 -10.41 21.89
CA GLY A 382 1.20 -10.11 20.81
C GLY A 382 2.52 -9.53 21.32
N CYS A 383 3.39 -9.19 20.37
CA CYS A 383 4.71 -8.64 20.66
C CYS A 383 5.14 -7.63 19.60
N VAL A 384 6.15 -6.82 19.93
CA VAL A 384 6.84 -5.96 18.95
C VAL A 384 8.21 -6.55 18.70
N VAL A 385 8.52 -6.81 17.43
CA VAL A 385 9.84 -7.26 16.98
C VAL A 385 10.63 -6.05 16.51
N VAL A 386 11.74 -5.77 17.16
CA VAL A 386 12.73 -4.78 16.76
C VAL A 386 13.88 -5.52 16.09
N TYR A 387 14.20 -5.13 14.86
CA TYR A 387 15.25 -5.77 14.09
C TYR A 387 16.32 -4.79 13.64
N CYS A 388 17.58 -5.22 13.81
CA CYS A 388 18.74 -4.58 13.19
C CYS A 388 18.89 -3.09 13.61
N GLY A 389 19.48 -2.25 12.75
CA GLY A 389 19.76 -0.84 13.00
C GLY A 389 21.27 -0.58 13.13
N HIS A 390 21.63 0.59 13.63
CA HIS A 390 23.02 0.92 13.95
C HIS A 390 23.16 1.53 15.33
N ARG A 391 24.39 1.50 15.86
CA ARG A 391 24.82 2.16 17.09
C ARG A 391 26.20 2.81 16.94
N GLN A 392 26.68 3.42 18.03
CA GLN A 392 28.00 4.05 18.14
C GLN A 392 28.25 5.16 17.09
N HIS A 393 27.29 6.07 16.92
CA HIS A 393 27.33 7.12 15.91
C HIS A 393 27.46 6.57 14.49
N VAL A 394 26.61 5.59 14.16
CA VAL A 394 26.52 4.99 12.82
C VAL A 394 27.76 4.20 12.38
N ARG A 395 28.52 3.66 13.33
CA ARG A 395 29.75 2.89 13.03
C ARG A 395 29.57 1.39 13.12
N GLU A 396 28.53 0.94 13.82
CA GLU A 396 28.31 -0.47 14.07
C GLU A 396 26.87 -0.84 13.73
N GLU A 397 26.70 -1.71 12.73
CA GLU A 397 25.43 -2.31 12.38
C GLU A 397 25.07 -3.45 13.33
N LEU A 398 23.79 -3.56 13.64
CA LEU A 398 23.24 -4.59 14.50
C LEU A 398 22.57 -5.66 13.65
N GLY A 399 22.74 -6.92 14.02
CA GLY A 399 21.99 -8.07 13.47
C GLY A 399 20.96 -8.65 14.45
N SER A 400 20.88 -8.11 15.67
CA SER A 400 20.04 -8.65 16.74
C SER A 400 18.55 -8.49 16.48
N ILE A 401 17.78 -9.51 16.89
CA ILE A 401 16.32 -9.44 17.06
C ILE A 401 16.02 -9.26 18.56
N ASP A 402 15.30 -8.20 18.89
CA ASP A 402 14.78 -7.93 20.23
C ASP A 402 13.26 -7.93 20.19
N VAL A 403 12.63 -8.59 21.16
CA VAL A 403 11.17 -8.70 21.22
C VAL A 403 10.66 -8.08 22.52
N LEU A 404 9.69 -7.18 22.41
CA LEU A 404 8.92 -6.66 23.53
C LEU A 404 7.61 -7.43 23.62
N SER A 405 7.42 -8.20 24.68
CA SER A 405 6.14 -8.79 25.01
C SER A 405 5.15 -7.69 25.42
N LEU A 406 3.96 -7.65 24.80
CA LEU A 406 2.95 -6.67 25.17
C LEU A 406 2.21 -7.06 26.46
N HIS A 407 2.17 -8.35 26.79
CA HIS A 407 1.44 -8.84 27.97
C HIS A 407 2.00 -8.25 29.27
N ASP A 408 3.32 -8.20 29.40
CA ASP A 408 4.04 -7.83 30.62
C ASP A 408 5.10 -6.74 30.39
N TRP A 409 5.22 -6.20 29.18
CA TRP A 409 6.16 -5.14 28.81
C TRP A 409 7.63 -5.49 29.07
N ARG A 410 7.98 -6.78 28.96
CA ARG A 410 9.37 -7.26 29.12
C ARG A 410 10.04 -7.47 27.77
N TRP A 411 11.31 -7.07 27.71
CA TRP A 411 12.17 -7.32 26.55
C TRP A 411 12.85 -8.67 26.68
N GLN A 412 13.02 -9.33 25.54
CA GLN A 412 13.81 -10.55 25.43
C GLN A 412 14.64 -10.53 24.13
N PRO A 413 15.92 -10.94 24.19
CA PRO A 413 16.70 -11.18 22.99
C PRO A 413 16.22 -12.49 22.36
N ILE A 414 16.23 -12.56 21.03
CA ILE A 414 15.91 -13.78 20.29
C ILE A 414 17.18 -14.30 19.63
N ASP A 415 17.52 -15.56 19.94
CA ASP A 415 18.47 -16.32 19.13
C ASP A 415 17.78 -16.76 17.83
N HIS A 416 18.38 -16.42 16.71
CA HIS A 416 17.82 -16.60 15.38
C HIS A 416 18.69 -17.45 14.46
N GLY A 417 19.70 -18.13 15.02
CA GLY A 417 20.56 -19.07 14.28
C GLY A 417 21.46 -18.42 13.22
N GLN A 418 22.13 -19.27 12.43
CA GLN A 418 23.22 -18.88 11.52
C GLN A 418 22.77 -18.37 10.14
N GLU A 419 21.53 -18.63 9.73
CA GLU A 419 20.99 -18.25 8.41
C GLU A 419 20.48 -16.79 8.36
N ALA A 420 20.76 -16.01 9.41
CA ALA A 420 20.38 -14.61 9.47
C ALA A 420 21.05 -13.78 8.37
N PRO A 421 20.33 -12.82 7.76
CA PRO A 421 20.96 -11.91 6.82
C PRO A 421 21.96 -11.01 7.56
N GLU A 422 22.86 -10.39 6.80
CA GLU A 422 23.91 -9.55 7.36
C GLU A 422 23.32 -8.39 8.19
N PRO A 423 24.01 -7.98 9.29
CA PRO A 423 23.69 -6.76 10.02
C PRO A 423 23.50 -5.58 9.07
N ARG A 424 22.44 -4.79 9.31
CA ARG A 424 22.03 -3.75 8.36
C ARG A 424 21.20 -2.66 9.03
N HIS A 425 21.11 -1.51 8.38
CA HIS A 425 20.18 -0.44 8.75
C HIS A 425 19.40 0.07 7.54
N GLY A 426 18.36 0.86 7.78
CA GLY A 426 17.54 1.45 6.71
C GLY A 426 16.82 0.41 5.84
N HIS A 427 16.58 -0.79 6.36
CA HIS A 427 15.74 -1.80 5.73
C HIS A 427 14.28 -1.57 6.12
N SER A 428 13.36 -2.21 5.40
CA SER A 428 11.96 -2.30 5.80
C SER A 428 11.63 -3.71 6.27
N THR A 429 10.75 -3.84 7.25
CA THR A 429 10.25 -5.13 7.74
C THR A 429 8.74 -5.13 7.74
N THR A 430 8.15 -6.10 7.05
CA THR A 430 6.70 -6.26 6.90
C THR A 430 6.28 -7.62 7.41
N LEU A 431 5.28 -7.66 8.30
CA LEU A 431 4.63 -8.91 8.70
C LEU A 431 3.66 -9.36 7.62
N LEU A 432 3.75 -10.63 7.20
CA LEU A 432 2.78 -11.29 6.36
C LEU A 432 2.23 -12.56 7.02
N GLU A 433 0.99 -12.87 6.69
CA GLU A 433 0.36 -14.14 7.02
C GLU A 433 0.20 -15.01 5.76
N VAL A 434 0.75 -16.22 5.83
CA VAL A 434 0.63 -17.27 4.81
C VAL A 434 0.18 -18.55 5.49
N ASP A 435 -0.93 -19.12 5.02
CA ASP A 435 -1.49 -20.38 5.51
C ASP A 435 -1.68 -20.44 7.05
N GLY A 436 -2.08 -19.31 7.65
CA GLY A 436 -2.33 -19.19 9.10
C GLY A 436 -1.08 -18.93 9.95
N LYS A 437 0.09 -18.79 9.33
CA LYS A 437 1.37 -18.56 10.02
C LYS A 437 1.94 -17.18 9.72
N GLY A 438 2.67 -16.62 10.69
CA GLY A 438 3.28 -15.30 10.60
C GLY A 438 4.73 -15.37 10.10
N TYR A 439 5.07 -14.47 9.18
CA TYR A 439 6.40 -14.34 8.61
C TYR A 439 6.82 -12.87 8.56
N LEU A 440 8.04 -12.54 8.99
CA LEU A 440 8.61 -11.23 8.71
C LEU A 440 9.38 -11.29 7.40
N ILE A 441 9.10 -10.32 6.53
CA ILE A 441 9.86 -10.10 5.31
C ILE A 441 10.68 -8.84 5.51
N VAL A 442 11.99 -9.03 5.56
CA VAL A 442 12.97 -7.94 5.58
C VAL A 442 13.39 -7.67 4.16
N VAL A 443 13.26 -6.43 3.70
CA VAL A 443 13.67 -6.02 2.35
C VAL A 443 14.78 -4.99 2.45
N GLY A 444 15.81 -5.14 1.61
CA GLY A 444 16.87 -4.16 1.39
C GLY A 444 17.67 -3.78 2.64
N GLY A 445 17.99 -2.50 2.75
CA GLY A 445 18.91 -1.97 3.76
C GLY A 445 20.36 -1.96 3.27
N GLY A 446 21.30 -1.95 4.21
CA GLY A 446 22.72 -1.87 3.90
C GLY A 446 23.60 -1.55 5.10
N THR A 447 24.88 -1.31 4.82
CA THR A 447 25.93 -0.99 5.80
C THR A 447 26.62 0.34 5.48
N GLY A 448 27.50 0.77 6.40
CA GLY A 448 28.25 2.02 6.34
C GLY A 448 27.47 3.21 6.90
N ASN A 449 28.04 4.40 6.78
CA ASN A 449 27.44 5.62 7.31
C ASN A 449 26.09 5.94 6.63
N ILE A 450 25.08 6.25 7.44
CA ILE A 450 23.69 6.52 7.04
C ILE A 450 23.56 7.84 6.25
N LEU A 451 24.44 8.80 6.51
CA LEU A 451 24.40 10.14 5.92
C LEU A 451 25.29 10.28 4.70
N GLU A 452 26.24 9.36 4.51
CA GLU A 452 27.25 9.45 3.47
C GLU A 452 26.98 8.43 2.36
N ASN A 453 27.46 8.75 1.16
CA ASN A 453 27.40 7.83 0.02
C ASN A 453 28.75 7.13 -0.23
N PHE A 454 29.80 7.42 0.56
CA PHE A 454 31.12 6.81 0.43
C PHE A 454 31.31 5.69 1.45
N GLY A 455 31.90 4.56 1.03
CA GLY A 455 32.13 3.42 1.93
C GLY A 455 30.86 2.70 2.38
N VAL A 456 29.77 2.84 1.60
CA VAL A 456 28.47 2.27 1.92
C VAL A 456 28.08 1.19 0.93
N GLN A 457 27.38 0.17 1.42
CA GLN A 457 26.87 -0.93 0.60
C GLN A 457 25.36 -1.02 0.79
N ASP A 458 24.61 -0.98 -0.31
CA ASP A 458 23.18 -1.29 -0.30
C ASP A 458 22.97 -2.79 -0.57
N PHE A 459 22.01 -3.37 0.11
CA PHE A 459 21.54 -4.72 -0.12
C PHE A 459 20.28 -4.67 -1.00
N TYR A 460 20.27 -5.51 -2.04
CA TYR A 460 19.15 -5.68 -2.98
C TYR A 460 18.59 -7.10 -2.83
N ASP A 461 18.26 -7.45 -1.60
CA ASP A 461 17.76 -8.75 -1.20
C ASP A 461 16.47 -8.63 -0.38
N ALA A 462 15.81 -9.76 -0.20
CA ALA A 462 14.78 -9.96 0.80
C ALA A 462 15.13 -11.16 1.67
N ALA A 463 14.78 -11.16 2.94
CA ALA A 463 14.95 -12.28 3.86
C ALA A 463 13.64 -12.60 4.56
N VAL A 464 13.42 -13.87 4.86
CA VAL A 464 12.17 -14.37 5.46
C VAL A 464 12.47 -15.03 6.80
N LEU A 465 11.81 -14.54 7.85
CA LEU A 465 11.86 -15.09 9.21
C LEU A 465 10.50 -15.72 9.55
N GLU A 466 10.48 -16.98 9.99
CA GLU A 466 9.26 -17.61 10.52
C GLU A 466 9.08 -17.24 12.00
N ILE A 467 7.97 -16.59 12.35
CA ILE A 467 7.72 -16.09 13.71
C ILE A 467 7.62 -17.21 14.74
N ALA A 468 6.99 -18.34 14.38
CA ALA A 468 6.72 -19.42 15.31
C ALA A 468 8.01 -20.09 15.84
N THR A 469 9.07 -20.08 15.03
CA THR A 469 10.33 -20.76 15.34
C THR A 469 11.50 -19.79 15.51
N TRP A 470 11.31 -18.51 15.15
CA TRP A 470 12.34 -17.47 15.07
C TRP A 470 13.52 -17.84 14.18
N ASN A 471 13.31 -18.75 13.21
CA ASN A 471 14.33 -19.18 12.26
C ASN A 471 14.22 -18.44 10.93
N TRP A 472 15.37 -18.07 10.38
CA TRP A 472 15.46 -17.57 9.02
C TRP A 472 15.30 -18.71 8.02
N LEU A 473 14.34 -18.56 7.10
CA LEU A 473 14.10 -19.51 6.01
C LEU A 473 15.02 -19.24 4.81
N GLY A 474 15.58 -18.03 4.74
CA GLY A 474 16.54 -17.70 3.71
C GLY A 474 16.62 -16.24 3.31
N LYS A 475 17.60 -15.99 2.46
CA LYS A 475 17.88 -14.74 1.77
C LYS A 475 17.72 -14.91 0.26
N PHE A 476 17.07 -13.95 -0.37
CA PHE A 476 16.63 -13.99 -1.76
C PHE A 476 17.11 -12.73 -2.47
N ARG A 477 17.83 -12.90 -3.58
CA ARG A 477 18.22 -11.78 -4.43
C ARG A 477 16.99 -11.23 -5.15
N LEU A 478 16.84 -9.91 -5.15
CA LEU A 478 15.80 -9.25 -5.91
C LEU A 478 16.26 -9.05 -7.35
N ASP A 479 15.49 -9.59 -8.29
CA ASP A 479 15.71 -9.40 -9.72
C ASP A 479 14.93 -8.18 -10.18
N LEU A 480 15.67 -7.13 -10.52
CA LEU A 480 15.16 -5.87 -11.03
C LEU A 480 15.05 -5.90 -12.55
N GLU A 481 14.06 -5.21 -13.09
CA GLU A 481 14.03 -4.92 -14.52
C GLU A 481 15.23 -4.05 -14.93
N PRO A 482 15.79 -4.20 -16.14
CA PRO A 482 16.91 -3.39 -16.60
C PRO A 482 16.60 -1.89 -16.49
N GLY A 483 17.43 -1.15 -15.74
CA GLY A 483 17.27 0.29 -15.53
C GLY A 483 16.46 0.68 -14.29
N ALA A 484 15.74 -0.25 -13.65
CA ALA A 484 15.07 0.01 -12.39
C ALA A 484 16.09 0.14 -11.24
N ALA A 485 15.94 1.20 -10.45
CA ALA A 485 16.65 1.32 -9.17
C ALA A 485 16.03 0.36 -8.15
N GLY A 486 16.86 -0.43 -7.48
CA GLY A 486 16.40 -1.36 -6.45
C GLY A 486 16.21 -0.72 -5.07
N PRO A 487 15.45 -1.38 -4.17
CA PRO A 487 15.27 -0.91 -2.80
C PRO A 487 16.57 -1.13 -2.01
N GLY A 488 17.39 -0.08 -1.90
CA GLY A 488 18.59 -0.08 -1.03
C GLY A 488 18.28 0.47 0.37
N ARG A 489 19.22 1.15 1.02
CA ARG A 489 18.96 1.78 2.33
C ARG A 489 17.92 2.90 2.27
N HIS A 490 17.07 2.98 3.30
CA HIS A 490 16.05 4.02 3.54
C HIS A 490 14.99 4.13 2.45
N HIS A 491 14.65 3.02 1.80
CA HIS A 491 13.37 2.90 1.11
C HIS A 491 12.24 2.79 2.15
N THR A 492 11.00 2.82 1.68
CA THR A 492 9.84 2.37 2.47
C THR A 492 9.25 1.13 1.83
N ALA A 493 8.71 0.24 2.67
CA ALA A 493 7.86 -0.86 2.24
C ALA A 493 6.50 -0.74 2.93
N CYS A 494 5.42 -0.92 2.18
CA CYS A 494 4.07 -0.94 2.71
C CYS A 494 3.36 -2.24 2.32
N SER A 495 2.71 -2.90 3.28
CA SER A 495 1.85 -4.05 2.98
C SER A 495 0.64 -3.62 2.16
N GLY A 496 0.39 -4.33 1.06
CA GLY A 496 -0.81 -4.22 0.24
C GLY A 496 -1.79 -5.36 0.50
N LEU A 497 -2.59 -5.70 -0.52
CA LEU A 497 -3.53 -6.83 -0.46
C LEU A 497 -2.83 -8.14 -0.79
N LEU A 498 -3.29 -9.25 -0.18
CA LEU A 498 -2.91 -10.61 -0.58
C LEU A 498 -1.38 -10.84 -0.65
N GLY A 499 -0.65 -10.30 0.33
CA GLY A 499 0.80 -10.46 0.41
C GLY A 499 1.61 -9.58 -0.55
N GLN A 500 0.98 -8.65 -1.25
CA GLN A 500 1.67 -7.60 -1.99
C GLN A 500 2.48 -6.72 -1.03
N ILE A 501 3.70 -6.35 -1.43
CA ILE A 501 4.52 -5.36 -0.72
C ILE A 501 4.93 -4.30 -1.74
N PHE A 502 4.49 -3.07 -1.50
CA PHE A 502 4.87 -1.91 -2.31
C PHE A 502 6.13 -1.29 -1.76
N LEU A 503 7.09 -0.99 -2.63
CA LEU A 503 8.39 -0.41 -2.29
C LEU A 503 8.59 0.90 -3.06
N PHE A 504 9.18 1.90 -2.41
CA PHE A 504 9.48 3.18 -3.06
C PHE A 504 10.83 3.74 -2.59
N GLY A 505 11.60 4.28 -3.53
CA GLY A 505 12.85 4.99 -3.26
C GLY A 505 13.99 4.14 -2.65
N GLY A 506 14.84 4.79 -1.87
CA GLY A 506 15.99 4.20 -1.18
C GLY A 506 17.21 3.88 -2.05
N GLY A 507 18.29 3.43 -1.42
CA GLY A 507 19.56 3.09 -2.08
C GLY A 507 20.39 4.29 -2.54
N GLN A 508 21.57 4.05 -3.10
CA GLN A 508 22.51 5.09 -3.56
C GLN A 508 21.95 5.96 -4.69
N ARG A 509 21.07 5.38 -5.52
CA ARG A 509 20.42 6.03 -6.66
C ARG A 509 18.92 5.76 -6.58
N PRO A 510 18.20 6.47 -5.71
CA PRO A 510 16.80 6.15 -5.49
C PRO A 510 15.98 6.40 -6.76
N GLY A 511 15.06 5.48 -7.05
CA GLY A 511 14.10 5.61 -8.14
C GLY A 511 12.82 6.31 -7.72
N GLY A 512 12.14 6.95 -8.66
CA GLY A 512 10.80 7.54 -8.49
C GLY A 512 9.66 6.57 -8.81
N GLN A 513 9.98 5.31 -9.12
CA GLN A 513 9.01 4.28 -9.44
C GLN A 513 8.51 3.54 -8.19
N VAL A 514 7.26 3.09 -8.25
CA VAL A 514 6.69 2.14 -7.27
C VAL A 514 7.04 0.73 -7.72
N LEU A 515 7.64 -0.05 -6.84
CA LEU A 515 7.97 -1.44 -7.09
C LEU A 515 7.03 -2.35 -6.29
N LEU A 516 6.75 -3.53 -6.83
CA LEU A 516 5.84 -4.52 -6.26
C LEU A 516 6.57 -5.85 -6.07
N LEU A 517 6.60 -6.32 -4.83
CA LEU A 517 7.08 -7.63 -4.42
C LEU A 517 5.89 -8.54 -4.06
N ASP A 518 5.89 -9.76 -4.60
CA ASP A 518 4.96 -10.82 -4.19
C ASP A 518 5.51 -11.52 -2.93
N GLY A 519 5.13 -11.00 -1.76
CA GLY A 519 5.61 -11.50 -0.48
C GLY A 519 5.06 -12.89 -0.12
N GLU A 520 3.82 -13.21 -0.52
CA GLU A 520 3.25 -14.55 -0.31
C GLU A 520 3.97 -15.59 -1.17
N GLY A 521 4.24 -15.26 -2.44
CA GLY A 521 5.07 -16.08 -3.32
C GLY A 521 6.49 -16.28 -2.79
N LEU A 522 7.11 -15.22 -2.25
CA LEU A 522 8.43 -15.27 -1.61
C LEU A 522 8.44 -16.22 -0.40
N VAL A 523 7.46 -16.14 0.50
CA VAL A 523 7.36 -17.05 1.66
C VAL A 523 7.20 -18.49 1.21
N ARG A 524 6.35 -18.77 0.22
CA ARG A 524 6.19 -20.13 -0.32
C ARG A 524 7.48 -20.67 -0.93
N GLN A 525 8.23 -19.83 -1.65
CA GLN A 525 9.54 -20.22 -2.19
C GLN A 525 10.54 -20.54 -1.08
N ALA A 526 10.51 -19.78 0.01
CA ALA A 526 11.37 -20.00 1.18
C ALA A 526 11.05 -21.30 1.91
N LEU A 527 9.77 -21.57 2.15
CA LEU A 527 9.31 -22.84 2.75
C LEU A 527 9.67 -24.05 1.88
N ALA A 528 9.62 -23.90 0.56
CA ALA A 528 9.98 -24.96 -0.37
C ALA A 528 11.51 -25.14 -0.52
N GLY A 529 12.34 -24.25 0.05
CA GLY A 529 13.80 -24.28 -0.13
C GLY A 529 14.24 -24.09 -1.59
N THR A 530 13.44 -23.39 -2.39
CA THR A 530 13.63 -23.25 -3.84
C THR A 530 14.46 -21.99 -4.20
N SER A 531 14.46 -21.62 -5.51
CA SER A 531 15.16 -20.47 -6.10
C SER A 531 15.41 -19.31 -5.13
N ARG A 532 16.68 -18.92 -4.97
CA ARG A 532 17.08 -17.74 -4.18
C ARG A 532 16.95 -16.42 -4.95
N ARG A 533 16.08 -16.37 -5.96
CA ARG A 533 15.83 -15.19 -6.80
C ARG A 533 14.34 -14.91 -6.86
N VAL A 534 13.95 -13.66 -6.61
CA VAL A 534 12.56 -13.21 -6.64
C VAL A 534 12.44 -11.97 -7.51
N ALA A 535 11.48 -11.99 -8.42
CA ALA A 535 11.21 -10.86 -9.31
C ALA A 535 10.65 -9.69 -8.51
N LEU A 536 11.26 -8.52 -8.70
CA LEU A 536 10.71 -7.25 -8.25
C LEU A 536 10.21 -6.49 -9.47
N ARG A 537 8.89 -6.22 -9.50
CA ARG A 537 8.24 -5.66 -10.70
C ARG A 537 8.00 -4.17 -10.53
N GLU A 538 8.20 -3.41 -11.58
CA GLU A 538 7.75 -2.02 -11.61
C GLU A 538 6.22 -1.96 -11.78
N VAL A 539 5.55 -1.13 -10.99
CA VAL A 539 4.15 -0.79 -11.22
C VAL A 539 4.13 0.36 -12.23
N SER A 540 3.64 0.07 -13.43
CA SER A 540 3.61 1.03 -14.53
C SER A 540 2.88 2.29 -14.07
N SER A 541 3.60 3.41 -14.06
CA SER A 541 3.08 4.68 -13.58
C SER A 541 2.57 5.50 -14.75
N GLN A 542 1.28 5.80 -14.74
CA GLN A 542 0.69 6.82 -15.60
C GLN A 542 0.69 8.16 -14.86
N ILE A 543 0.59 9.25 -15.60
CA ILE A 543 0.41 10.57 -15.03
C ILE A 543 -0.96 11.09 -15.45
N SER A 544 -1.75 11.53 -14.48
CA SER A 544 -3.09 12.04 -14.74
C SER A 544 -2.97 13.42 -15.39
N GLY A 545 -2.99 13.46 -16.72
CA GLY A 545 -2.99 14.69 -17.49
C GLY A 545 -2.56 14.42 -18.91
N SER A 546 -3.51 14.51 -19.86
CA SER A 546 -3.17 14.55 -21.27
C SER A 546 -2.16 15.67 -21.51
N GLU A 547 -1.15 15.38 -22.33
CA GLU A 547 -0.22 16.37 -22.84
C GLU A 547 -1.03 17.46 -23.56
N ARG A 548 -1.43 18.51 -22.83
CA ARG A 548 -1.80 19.74 -23.51
C ARG A 548 -0.56 20.19 -24.26
N GLU A 549 -0.65 20.25 -25.58
CA GLU A 549 0.36 20.85 -26.44
C GLU A 549 0.78 22.21 -25.83
N GLY A 550 1.98 22.25 -25.24
CA GLY A 550 2.57 23.47 -24.66
C GLY A 550 2.61 23.59 -23.14
N GLY A 551 2.08 22.65 -22.35
CA GLY A 551 2.24 22.64 -20.88
C GLY A 551 3.50 21.89 -20.42
N PRO A 552 4.14 22.28 -19.28
CA PRO A 552 5.19 21.45 -18.70
C PRO A 552 4.61 20.09 -18.31
N ALA A 553 5.29 19.00 -18.74
CA ALA A 553 4.87 17.64 -18.44
C ALA A 553 4.64 17.49 -16.92
N PRO A 554 3.56 16.82 -16.50
CA PRO A 554 3.28 16.63 -15.09
C PRO A 554 4.44 15.85 -14.44
N ALA A 555 5.00 16.41 -13.37
CA ALA A 555 6.21 15.87 -12.76
C ALA A 555 5.89 14.59 -11.98
N LEU A 556 6.69 13.55 -12.17
CA LEU A 556 6.73 12.39 -11.29
C LEU A 556 7.45 12.73 -9.98
N PRO A 557 7.18 12.00 -8.87
CA PRO A 557 7.98 12.15 -7.69
C PRO A 557 9.43 11.77 -7.98
N THR A 558 10.36 12.66 -7.66
CA THR A 558 11.79 12.35 -7.70
C THR A 558 12.11 11.22 -6.73
N GLY A 559 13.01 10.33 -7.14
CA GLY A 559 13.52 9.28 -6.28
C GLY A 559 14.16 9.85 -5.02
N ARG A 560 13.88 9.24 -3.89
CA ARG A 560 14.25 9.76 -2.57
C ARG A 560 14.47 8.67 -1.54
N LYS A 561 15.16 9.02 -0.46
CA LYS A 561 15.46 8.21 0.71
C LYS A 561 14.78 8.82 1.95
N MET A 562 14.66 8.06 3.03
CA MET A 562 14.18 8.57 4.32
C MET A 562 12.83 9.31 4.24
N HIS A 563 11.95 8.86 3.34
CA HIS A 563 10.60 9.40 3.21
C HIS A 563 9.63 8.52 4.02
N GLY A 564 8.47 9.07 4.36
CA GLY A 564 7.37 8.30 4.92
C GLY A 564 6.51 7.76 3.80
N ALA A 565 5.96 6.57 3.98
CA ALA A 565 4.94 6.05 3.08
C ALA A 565 3.91 5.22 3.83
N ALA A 566 2.68 5.23 3.32
CA ALA A 566 1.60 4.37 3.80
C ALA A 566 0.76 3.87 2.64
N CYS A 567 0.54 2.55 2.58
CA CYS A 567 -0.51 1.97 1.75
C CYS A 567 -1.83 2.11 2.48
N LEU A 568 -2.82 2.70 1.82
CA LEU A 568 -4.15 2.91 2.40
C LEU A 568 -5.09 1.73 2.15
N LEU A 569 -4.61 0.63 1.56
CA LEU A 569 -5.42 -0.58 1.40
C LEU A 569 -5.66 -1.24 2.78
N PRO A 570 -6.86 -1.81 3.01
CA PRO A 570 -7.97 -1.90 2.07
C PRO A 570 -8.89 -0.67 2.08
N TRP A 571 -8.66 0.35 2.91
CA TRP A 571 -9.58 1.48 3.08
C TRP A 571 -9.72 2.33 1.81
N ALA A 572 -8.62 2.64 1.14
CA ALA A 572 -8.57 3.29 -0.16
C ALA A 572 -7.48 2.66 -1.04
N PRO A 573 -7.66 2.56 -2.36
CA PRO A 573 -6.64 2.02 -3.27
C PRO A 573 -5.57 3.08 -3.56
N MET A 574 -4.90 3.58 -2.52
CA MET A 574 -3.89 4.64 -2.63
C MET A 574 -2.62 4.30 -1.86
N LEU A 575 -1.47 4.71 -2.39
CA LEU A 575 -0.19 4.77 -1.69
C LEU A 575 0.15 6.25 -1.52
N VAL A 576 0.49 6.65 -0.30
CA VAL A 576 0.90 8.03 0.02
C VAL A 576 2.38 8.03 0.34
N VAL A 577 3.12 9.00 -0.21
CA VAL A 577 4.55 9.22 0.04
C VAL A 577 4.74 10.65 0.52
N TYR A 578 5.50 10.87 1.59
CA TYR A 578 5.76 12.20 2.13
C TYR A 578 7.23 12.42 2.47
N GLY A 579 7.73 13.59 2.06
CA GLY A 579 9.02 14.11 2.44
C GLY A 579 10.18 13.30 1.88
N GLY A 580 11.31 13.28 2.59
CA GLY A 580 12.50 12.52 2.24
C GLY A 580 13.67 13.37 1.77
N TRP A 581 14.69 12.71 1.21
CA TRP A 581 15.94 13.34 0.79
C TRP A 581 16.57 12.59 -0.38
N GLU A 582 17.16 13.31 -1.33
CA GLU A 582 17.97 12.72 -2.40
C GLU A 582 19.38 13.30 -2.37
N ARG A 583 19.50 14.60 -2.68
CA ARG A 583 20.70 15.43 -2.58
C ARG A 583 20.27 16.88 -2.35
N GLY A 584 20.99 17.64 -1.53
CA GLY A 584 20.64 19.03 -1.24
C GLY A 584 19.48 19.15 -0.24
N PRO A 585 18.52 20.09 -0.45
CA PRO A 585 17.44 20.33 0.50
C PRO A 585 16.51 19.12 0.63
N HIS A 586 15.80 19.07 1.76
CA HIS A 586 14.82 18.03 2.02
C HIS A 586 13.58 18.23 1.15
N PHE A 587 12.93 17.13 0.82
CA PHE A 587 11.60 17.18 0.24
C PHE A 587 10.59 17.48 1.34
N ASP A 588 9.69 18.39 1.01
CA ASP A 588 8.56 18.83 1.82
C ASP A 588 7.25 18.54 1.10
N ASP A 589 7.26 17.68 0.08
CA ASP A 589 6.08 17.38 -0.71
C ASP A 589 5.48 16.02 -0.35
N LEU A 590 4.16 15.96 -0.52
CA LEU A 590 3.37 14.75 -0.37
C LEU A 590 2.80 14.37 -1.72
N TRP A 591 2.91 13.08 -2.04
CA TRP A 591 2.45 12.47 -3.27
C TRP A 591 1.42 11.38 -3.00
N VAL A 592 0.40 11.30 -3.86
CA VAL A 592 -0.61 10.24 -3.82
C VAL A 592 -0.56 9.45 -5.14
N TYR A 593 -0.43 8.14 -5.00
CA TYR A 593 -0.46 7.18 -6.09
C TYR A 593 -1.72 6.33 -6.00
N ALA A 594 -2.61 6.46 -6.99
CA ALA A 594 -3.83 5.68 -7.08
C ALA A 594 -3.58 4.34 -7.78
N MET A 595 -4.06 3.24 -7.19
CA MET A 595 -3.85 1.88 -7.69
C MET A 595 -5.06 1.39 -8.48
N GLY A 596 -4.82 0.79 -9.65
CA GLY A 596 -5.81 -0.05 -10.33
C GLY A 596 -6.59 0.56 -11.50
N GLY A 597 -6.30 1.79 -11.94
CA GLY A 597 -6.97 2.39 -13.12
C GLY A 597 -6.86 3.91 -13.19
N ASP A 598 -7.41 4.50 -14.26
CA ASP A 598 -7.42 5.95 -14.52
C ASP A 598 -8.09 6.72 -13.38
N ALA A 599 -7.77 8.02 -13.22
CA ALA A 599 -8.33 8.85 -12.14
C ALA A 599 -9.87 8.88 -12.14
N GLU A 600 -10.53 8.58 -13.27
CA GLU A 600 -11.99 8.43 -13.38
C GLU A 600 -12.55 7.24 -12.59
N ASP A 601 -11.76 6.17 -12.41
CA ASP A 601 -12.15 5.11 -11.49
C ASP A 601 -12.28 5.71 -10.09
N LEU A 602 -11.47 6.73 -9.71
CA LEU A 602 -11.61 7.57 -8.50
C LEU A 602 -12.81 8.53 -8.53
N GLU A 603 -13.29 8.97 -9.69
CA GLU A 603 -14.47 9.87 -9.82
C GLU A 603 -15.80 9.13 -9.69
N GLY A 604 -15.86 7.84 -10.05
CA GLY A 604 -16.95 6.94 -9.64
C GLY A 604 -17.15 6.89 -8.12
N PHE A 605 -16.18 7.41 -7.34
CA PHE A 605 -16.28 7.57 -5.89
C PHE A 605 -16.89 8.92 -5.44
N GLU A 606 -16.96 9.98 -6.27
CA GLU A 606 -17.64 11.25 -5.92
C GLU A 606 -19.15 11.23 -6.25
N CYS A 607 -19.57 10.52 -7.30
CA CYS A 607 -20.97 10.53 -7.76
C CYS A 607 -21.95 9.93 -6.73
N LEU A 608 -21.47 9.07 -5.84
CA LEU A 608 -22.23 8.53 -4.70
C LEU A 608 -22.33 9.50 -3.51
N LEU A 609 -21.42 10.46 -3.37
CA LEU A 609 -21.42 11.43 -2.27
C LEU A 609 -22.27 12.68 -2.59
N ARG A 610 -22.39 13.07 -3.86
CA ARG A 610 -23.20 14.25 -4.25
C ARG A 610 -24.69 13.95 -4.47
N SER A 611 -25.06 12.70 -4.79
CA SER A 611 -26.45 12.35 -5.11
C SER A 611 -27.38 12.21 -3.89
N GLN A 612 -26.89 12.35 -2.66
CA GLN A 612 -27.72 12.31 -1.44
C GLN A 612 -27.74 13.62 -0.63
N GLY A 613 -27.35 14.74 -1.24
CA GLY A 613 -27.67 16.08 -0.72
C GLY A 613 -29.15 16.48 -0.87
N GLY A 614 -30.01 15.59 -1.37
CA GLY A 614 -31.46 15.78 -1.36
C GLY A 614 -32.00 15.48 0.04
N GLN A 615 -32.61 16.49 0.67
CA GLN A 615 -33.31 16.39 1.95
C GLN A 615 -34.06 15.05 2.09
N LEU A 616 -33.66 14.21 3.04
CA LEU A 616 -34.52 13.15 3.53
C LEU A 616 -35.79 13.82 4.08
N PRO A 617 -37.00 13.45 3.62
CA PRO A 617 -38.23 13.92 4.24
C PRO A 617 -38.22 13.45 5.69
N ALA A 618 -38.52 14.38 6.61
CA ALA A 618 -38.67 14.09 8.02
C ALA A 618 -39.63 12.89 8.18
N GLN A 619 -39.09 11.75 8.65
CA GLN A 619 -39.92 10.66 9.13
C GLN A 619 -40.39 11.07 10.53
N ASN A 620 -41.65 11.49 10.61
CA ASN A 620 -42.40 11.52 11.86
C ASN A 620 -42.78 10.07 12.21
N GLU A 621 -42.20 9.54 13.28
CA GLU A 621 -42.87 8.62 14.21
C GLU A 621 -42.60 9.09 15.64
#